data_AF-I4YQE0-F1
#
_entry.id   AF-I4YQE0-F1
#
_cell.length_a   1.000
_cell.length_b   1.000
_cell.length_c   1.000
_cell.angle_alpha   90.00
_cell.angle_beta   90.00
_cell.angle_gamma   90.00
#
_symmetry.space_group_name_H-M   'P 1'
#
loop_
_entity.id
_entity.type
_entity.pdbx_description
1 polymer ?
#
loop_
_entity_poly.entity_id
_entity_poly.type
_entity_poly.pdbx_seq_one_letter_code
_entity_poly.pdbx_strand_id
1 'polypeptide(L)'
;MRRFGILVAGLAVSVSAYAAEHTPAERGEICRAAIGGVMGRKPSIMKAQAEGEVSVITYNRPSDGKLWSYRCRLEGNRVIWATETGRWRTDPLDSVVTFEVLDKGKRVRIVERHEDGSQNEYSYHRSELR
;
A
#
# COMPACT_ATOMS: atom_id res chain seq x y z
N MET A 1 37.80 6.83 -45.85
CA MET A 1 36.55 7.58 -45.58
C MET A 1 35.59 6.67 -44.80
N ARG A 2 34.97 7.24 -43.76
CA ARG A 2 33.97 6.70 -42.80
C ARG A 2 32.92 5.80 -43.49
N ARG A 3 32.43 4.72 -42.88
CA ARG A 3 31.36 4.75 -41.86
C ARG A 3 31.29 3.42 -41.09
N PHE A 4 31.43 3.46 -39.76
CA PHE A 4 30.94 2.42 -38.87
C PHE A 4 29.46 2.71 -38.57
N GLY A 5 28.57 1.83 -39.00
CA GLY A 5 27.15 1.87 -38.64
C GLY A 5 26.94 1.15 -37.31
N ILE A 6 26.69 1.89 -36.23
CA ILE A 6 26.24 1.32 -34.97
C ILE A 6 24.72 1.17 -35.05
N LEU A 7 24.24 -0.05 -35.18
CA LEU A 7 22.85 -0.40 -34.94
C LEU A 7 22.61 -0.40 -33.42
N VAL A 8 22.01 0.67 -32.91
CA VAL A 8 21.48 0.70 -31.54
C VAL A 8 20.12 0.01 -31.57
N ALA A 9 20.09 -1.24 -31.10
CA ALA A 9 18.83 -1.93 -30.82
C ALA A 9 18.16 -1.22 -29.63
N GLY A 10 17.10 -0.46 -29.91
CA GLY A 10 16.27 0.15 -28.87
C GLY A 10 15.54 -0.94 -28.09
N LEU A 11 15.95 -1.18 -26.84
CA LEU A 11 15.16 -1.94 -25.88
C LEU A 11 13.90 -1.11 -25.55
N ALA A 12 12.78 -1.51 -26.15
CA ALA A 12 11.47 -1.08 -25.70
C ALA A 12 11.21 -1.70 -24.32
N VAL A 13 11.43 -0.93 -23.26
CA VAL A 13 11.01 -1.31 -21.92
C VAL A 13 9.49 -1.20 -21.88
N SER A 14 8.80 -2.33 -22.00
CA SER A 14 7.34 -2.44 -21.93
C SER A 14 6.84 -2.02 -20.55
N VAL A 15 6.00 -0.98 -20.48
CA VAL A 15 5.42 -0.38 -19.27
C VAL A 15 4.30 -1.26 -18.66
N SER A 16 4.47 -2.58 -18.59
CA SER A 16 3.37 -3.52 -18.30
C SER A 16 3.67 -4.51 -17.16
N ALA A 17 4.27 -4.05 -16.05
CA ALA A 17 4.62 -4.94 -14.93
C ALA A 17 4.18 -4.47 -13.52
N TYR A 18 3.72 -3.23 -13.33
CA TYR A 18 3.61 -2.67 -11.97
C TYR A 18 2.38 -3.13 -11.16
N ALA A 19 1.30 -3.60 -11.80
CA ALA A 19 0.10 -4.06 -11.09
C ALA A 19 0.22 -5.51 -10.57
N ALA A 20 1.19 -6.30 -11.08
CA ALA A 20 1.34 -7.71 -10.76
C ALA A 20 2.38 -8.00 -9.64
N GLU A 21 2.92 -6.98 -8.97
CA GLU A 21 4.08 -7.14 -8.08
C GLU A 21 3.76 -7.80 -6.71
N HIS A 22 2.49 -7.85 -6.31
CA HIS A 22 2.08 -8.37 -5.00
C HIS A 22 0.92 -9.35 -5.10
N THR A 23 1.05 -10.49 -4.40
CA THR A 23 -0.07 -11.44 -4.24
C THR A 23 -1.23 -10.80 -3.46
N PRO A 24 -2.48 -11.31 -3.58
CA PRO A 24 -3.59 -10.80 -2.78
C PRO A 24 -3.33 -10.81 -1.26
N ALA A 25 -2.61 -11.83 -0.78
CA ALA A 25 -2.22 -11.94 0.62
C ALA A 25 -1.25 -10.80 1.03
N GLU A 26 -0.23 -10.54 0.22
CA GLU A 26 0.75 -9.47 0.47
C GLU A 26 0.12 -8.08 0.40
N ARG A 27 -0.79 -7.86 -0.56
CA ARG A 27 -1.60 -6.63 -0.60
C ARG A 27 -2.41 -6.47 0.68
N GLY A 28 -3.02 -7.55 1.17
CA GLY A 28 -3.74 -7.55 2.44
C GLY A 28 -2.84 -7.21 3.63
N GLU A 29 -1.63 -7.76 3.70
CA GLU A 29 -0.63 -7.46 4.74
C GLU A 29 -0.24 -5.96 4.71
N ILE A 30 0.11 -5.42 3.54
CA ILE A 30 0.46 -4.00 3.36
C ILE A 30 -0.72 -3.08 3.70
N CYS A 31 -1.92 -3.42 3.24
CA CYS A 31 -3.12 -2.63 3.53
C CYS A 31 -3.49 -2.63 5.01
N ARG A 32 -3.35 -3.76 5.73
CA ARG A 32 -3.52 -3.80 7.18
C ARG A 32 -2.49 -2.94 7.90
N ALA A 33 -1.22 -3.00 7.48
CA ALA A 33 -0.16 -2.16 8.04
C ALA A 33 -0.47 -0.67 7.85
N ALA A 34 -0.87 -0.28 6.64
CA ALA A 34 -1.18 1.12 6.31
C ALA A 34 -2.39 1.65 7.09
N ILE A 35 -3.53 0.95 7.04
CA ILE A 35 -4.73 1.35 7.78
C ILE A 35 -4.48 1.30 9.30
N GLY A 36 -3.71 0.32 9.78
CA GLY A 36 -3.31 0.23 11.19
C GLY A 36 -2.52 1.45 11.65
N GLY A 37 -1.49 1.83 10.88
CA GLY A 37 -0.68 3.02 11.18
C GLY A 37 -1.51 4.29 11.19
N VAL A 38 -2.19 4.59 10.08
CA VAL A 38 -2.97 5.82 9.88
C VAL A 38 -4.11 5.96 10.90
N MET A 39 -4.75 4.85 11.30
CA MET A 39 -5.86 4.87 12.28
C MET A 39 -5.40 4.76 13.73
N GLY A 40 -4.11 4.55 13.98
CA GLY A 40 -3.59 4.23 15.32
C GLY A 40 -4.22 2.96 15.89
N ARG A 41 -4.34 1.90 15.08
CA ARG A 41 -4.92 0.60 15.45
C ARG A 41 -3.94 -0.53 15.15
N LYS A 42 -3.96 -1.58 15.99
CA LYS A 42 -3.11 -2.74 15.79
C LYS A 42 -3.56 -3.50 14.53
N PRO A 43 -2.66 -3.82 13.58
CA PRO A 43 -3.02 -4.62 12.42
C PRO A 43 -3.62 -5.99 12.76
N SER A 44 -3.25 -6.58 13.90
CA SER A 44 -3.71 -7.91 14.33
C SER A 44 -5.21 -8.02 14.65
N ILE A 45 -5.92 -6.90 14.84
CA ILE A 45 -7.38 -6.91 14.97
C ILE A 45 -8.10 -6.80 13.62
N MET A 46 -7.34 -6.61 12.54
CA MET A 46 -7.87 -6.35 11.21
C MET A 46 -7.89 -7.62 10.37
N LYS A 47 -8.95 -7.75 9.57
CA LYS A 47 -9.07 -8.77 8.53
C LYS A 47 -8.89 -8.10 7.18
N ALA A 48 -8.27 -8.81 6.23
CA ALA A 48 -8.22 -8.39 4.83
C ALA A 48 -8.93 -9.43 3.96
N GLN A 49 -9.80 -8.95 3.09
CA GLN A 49 -10.45 -9.74 2.05
C GLN A 49 -10.08 -9.15 0.70
N ALA A 50 -9.63 -10.00 -0.23
CA ALA A 50 -9.30 -9.56 -1.57
C ALA A 50 -10.55 -9.53 -2.46
N GLU A 51 -10.73 -8.43 -3.19
CA GLU A 51 -11.78 -8.18 -4.17
C GLU A 51 -11.12 -7.63 -5.44
N GLY A 52 -10.61 -8.54 -6.27
CA GLY A 52 -9.75 -8.18 -7.40
C GLY A 52 -8.46 -7.51 -6.93
N GLU A 53 -8.23 -6.27 -7.38
CA GLU A 53 -7.07 -5.46 -6.98
C GLU A 53 -7.25 -4.74 -5.65
N VAL A 54 -8.48 -4.66 -5.14
CA VAL A 54 -8.81 -4.00 -3.87
C VAL A 54 -8.72 -5.01 -2.72
N SER A 55 -8.10 -4.62 -1.63
CA SER A 55 -8.20 -5.28 -0.33
C SER A 55 -9.21 -4.52 0.53
N VAL A 56 -10.27 -5.19 0.94
CA VAL A 56 -11.22 -4.69 1.93
C VAL A 56 -10.69 -5.02 3.33
N ILE A 57 -10.44 -3.99 4.13
CA ILE A 57 -9.92 -4.09 5.49
C ILE A 57 -11.03 -3.82 6.48
N THR A 58 -11.29 -4.78 7.37
CA THR A 58 -12.34 -4.65 8.40
C THR A 58 -11.82 -4.91 9.80
N TYR A 59 -12.38 -4.22 10.79
CA TYR A 59 -12.17 -4.56 12.21
C TYR A 59 -13.32 -4.05 13.08
N ASN A 60 -13.58 -4.75 14.19
CA ASN A 60 -14.42 -4.24 15.27
C ASN A 60 -13.56 -3.36 16.18
N ARG A 61 -13.91 -2.09 16.32
CA ARG A 61 -13.14 -1.17 17.15
C ARG A 61 -13.32 -1.53 18.64
N PRO A 62 -12.23 -1.77 19.40
CA PRO A 62 -12.36 -2.24 20.78
C PRO A 62 -13.10 -1.30 21.74
N SER A 63 -13.04 0.01 21.49
CA SER A 63 -13.61 1.01 22.39
C SER A 63 -15.14 1.05 22.40
N ASP A 64 -15.80 0.62 21.32
CA ASP A 64 -17.25 0.74 21.16
C ASP A 64 -17.89 -0.40 20.36
N GLY A 65 -17.13 -1.41 19.95
CA GLY A 65 -17.62 -2.58 19.22
C GLY A 65 -18.04 -2.30 17.77
N LYS A 66 -17.95 -1.06 17.28
CA LYS A 66 -18.40 -0.71 15.94
C LYS A 66 -17.52 -1.37 14.88
N LEU A 67 -18.15 -1.97 13.86
CA LEU A 67 -17.47 -2.46 12.67
C LEU A 67 -17.02 -1.29 11.79
N TRP A 68 -15.73 -1.29 11.43
CA TRP A 68 -15.13 -0.38 10.46
C TRP A 68 -14.74 -1.16 9.22
N SER A 69 -14.91 -0.52 8.05
CA SER A 69 -14.56 -1.06 6.75
C SER A 69 -13.83 0.00 5.92
N TYR A 70 -12.73 -0.41 5.29
CA TYR A 70 -11.90 0.41 4.43
C TYR A 70 -11.60 -0.34 3.14
N ARG A 71 -11.46 0.40 2.05
CA ARG A 71 -10.95 -0.11 0.78
C ARG A 71 -9.52 0.34 0.61
N CYS A 72 -8.66 -0.55 0.14
CA CYS A 72 -7.24 -0.29 -0.07
C CYS A 72 -6.76 -0.91 -1.37
N ARG A 73 -5.96 -0.19 -2.14
CA ARG A 73 -5.26 -0.72 -3.33
C ARG A 73 -3.84 -0.17 -3.39
N LEU A 74 -2.97 -0.86 -4.11
CA LEU A 74 -1.58 -0.45 -4.29
C LEU A 74 -1.38 0.15 -5.68
N GLU A 75 -0.65 1.25 -5.75
CA GLU A 75 -0.23 1.89 -7.00
C GLU A 75 1.26 2.18 -6.94
N GLY A 76 2.07 1.30 -7.54
CA GLY A 76 3.52 1.30 -7.29
C GLY A 76 3.81 1.11 -5.80
N ASN A 77 4.57 2.02 -5.20
CA ASN A 77 4.85 2.01 -3.76
C ASN A 77 3.83 2.81 -2.91
N ARG A 78 2.73 3.28 -3.51
CA ARG A 78 1.68 4.02 -2.79
C ARG A 78 0.56 3.10 -2.32
N VAL A 79 0.03 3.42 -1.15
CA VAL A 79 -1.23 2.84 -0.65
C VAL A 79 -2.34 3.86 -0.85
N ILE A 80 -3.28 3.55 -1.74
CA ILE A 80 -4.48 4.36 -1.96
C ILE A 80 -5.63 3.74 -1.18
N TRP A 81 -6.25 4.53 -0.30
CA TRP A 81 -7.30 4.02 0.57
C TRP A 81 -8.51 4.93 0.68
N ALA A 82 -9.64 4.33 1.05
CA ALA A 82 -10.93 4.98 1.26
C ALA A 82 -11.66 4.33 2.44
N THR A 83 -12.64 5.03 3.02
CA THR A 83 -13.67 4.36 3.82
C THR A 83 -14.60 3.55 2.91
N GLU A 84 -15.42 2.67 3.49
CA GLU A 84 -16.37 1.81 2.78
C GLU A 84 -17.08 2.52 1.62
N THR A 85 -17.74 3.65 1.87
CA THR A 85 -18.48 4.44 0.86
C THR A 85 -17.80 5.75 0.48
N GLY A 86 -16.62 6.04 1.05
CA GLY A 86 -15.93 7.31 0.85
C GLY A 86 -15.20 7.43 -0.47
N ARG A 87 -14.66 8.63 -0.70
CA ARG A 87 -13.80 8.90 -1.86
C ARG A 87 -12.40 8.31 -1.63
N TRP A 88 -11.74 7.91 -2.71
CA TRP A 88 -10.33 7.51 -2.66
C TRP A 88 -9.46 8.71 -2.29
N ARG A 89 -8.47 8.49 -1.42
CA ARG A 89 -7.52 9.53 -1.03
C ARG A 89 -6.43 9.72 -2.09
N THR A 90 -6.75 10.55 -3.07
CA THR A 90 -5.90 10.89 -4.21
C THR A 90 -5.85 12.40 -4.45
N ASP A 91 -6.53 13.20 -3.62
CA ASP A 91 -6.49 14.66 -3.70
C ASP A 91 -5.09 15.16 -3.29
N PRO A 92 -4.60 16.29 -3.86
CA PRO A 92 -3.34 16.88 -3.44
C PRO A 92 -3.24 17.20 -1.93
N LEU A 93 -4.37 17.45 -1.27
CA LEU A 93 -4.44 17.72 0.17
C LEU A 93 -4.59 16.44 1.02
N ASP A 94 -4.82 15.28 0.39
CA ASP A 94 -4.83 14.00 1.11
C ASP A 94 -3.39 13.61 1.50
N SER A 95 -3.24 12.94 2.65
CA SER A 95 -1.93 12.40 3.03
C SER A 95 -1.46 11.34 2.02
N VAL A 96 -0.17 11.39 1.68
CA VAL A 96 0.47 10.41 0.80
C VAL A 96 0.99 9.27 1.66
N VAL A 97 0.37 8.11 1.51
CA VAL A 97 0.78 6.88 2.20
C VAL A 97 1.62 6.02 1.26
N THR A 98 2.82 5.64 1.70
CA THR A 98 3.75 4.78 0.96
C THR A 98 4.14 3.57 1.79
N PHE A 99 4.59 2.51 1.13
CA PHE A 99 5.08 1.30 1.79
C PHE A 99 6.43 0.86 1.25
N GLU A 100 7.15 0.11 2.08
CA GLU A 100 8.40 -0.57 1.72
C GLU A 100 8.43 -1.94 2.39
N VAL A 101 8.78 -2.97 1.61
CA VAL A 101 8.94 -4.34 2.10
C VAL A 101 10.43 -4.57 2.38
N LEU A 102 10.76 -4.70 3.66
CA LEU A 102 12.13 -4.77 4.16
C LEU A 102 12.52 -6.20 4.56
N ASP A 103 13.82 -6.38 4.81
CA ASP A 103 14.36 -7.58 5.46
C ASP A 103 13.99 -8.89 4.75
N LYS A 104 14.06 -8.87 3.41
CA LYS A 104 13.65 -9.99 2.54
C LYS A 104 12.19 -10.41 2.76
N GLY A 105 11.31 -9.43 2.96
CA GLY A 105 9.88 -9.67 3.13
C GLY A 105 9.44 -9.95 4.56
N LYS A 106 10.29 -9.72 5.57
CA LYS A 106 9.96 -9.96 6.99
C LYS A 106 9.33 -8.77 7.68
N ARG A 107 9.49 -7.57 7.13
CA ARG A 107 8.97 -6.33 7.70
C ARG A 107 8.30 -5.48 6.63
N VAL A 108 7.25 -4.79 7.03
CA VAL A 108 6.59 -3.76 6.21
C VAL A 108 6.73 -2.44 6.93
N ARG A 109 7.29 -1.45 6.24
CA ARG A 109 7.37 -0.05 6.69
C ARG A 109 6.33 0.76 5.94
N ILE A 110 5.62 1.62 6.65
CA ILE A 110 4.62 2.56 6.14
C ILE A 110 5.08 3.96 6.49
N VAL A 111 4.99 4.88 5.52
CA VAL A 111 5.20 6.31 5.76
C VAL A 111 3.96 7.05 5.29
N GLU A 112 3.34 7.80 6.20
CA GLU A 112 2.29 8.76 5.89
C GLU A 112 2.90 10.16 5.90
N ARG A 113 2.78 10.88 4.77
CA ARG A 113 3.24 12.27 4.65
C ARG A 113 2.05 13.20 4.42
N HIS A 114 2.01 14.29 5.15
CA HIS A 114 0.99 15.33 5.03
C HIS A 114 1.50 16.50 4.18
N GLU A 115 0.56 17.34 3.72
CA GLU A 115 0.85 18.51 2.88
C GLU A 115 1.79 19.52 3.57
N ASP A 116 1.68 19.66 4.90
CA ASP A 116 2.54 20.52 5.72
C ASP A 116 3.98 20.00 5.87
N GLY A 117 4.30 18.86 5.25
CA GLY A 117 5.60 18.21 5.31
C GLY A 117 5.82 17.33 6.53
N SER A 118 4.89 17.32 7.49
CA SER A 118 4.94 16.38 8.61
C SER A 118 4.79 14.94 8.11
N GLN A 119 5.39 14.00 8.84
CA GLN A 119 5.31 12.59 8.50
C GLN A 119 5.21 11.71 9.73
N ASN A 120 4.45 10.62 9.59
CA ASN A 120 4.41 9.52 10.52
C ASN A 120 5.01 8.27 9.87
N GLU A 121 5.72 7.48 10.67
CA GLU A 121 6.30 6.22 10.24
C GLU A 121 5.82 5.07 11.12
N TYR A 122 5.45 3.97 10.48
CA TYR A 122 5.00 2.76 11.14
C TYR A 122 5.76 1.57 10.59
N SER A 123 6.07 0.61 11.44
CA SER A 123 6.78 -0.58 10.98
C SER A 123 6.34 -1.80 11.75
N TYR A 124 6.09 -2.88 11.01
CA TYR A 124 5.52 -4.11 11.53
C TYR A 124 6.29 -5.31 11.02
N HIS A 125 6.52 -6.28 11.90
CA HIS A 125 6.90 -7.61 11.46
C HIS A 125 5.71 -8.27 10.74
N ARG A 126 6.01 -9.04 9.69
CA ARG A 126 4.97 -9.73 8.92
C ARG A 126 4.17 -10.73 9.75
N SER A 127 4.72 -11.23 10.86
CA SER A 127 4.00 -12.04 11.85
C SER A 127 2.88 -11.28 12.57
N GLU A 128 2.95 -9.95 12.67
CA GLU A 128 1.89 -9.11 13.23
C GLU A 128 0.78 -8.81 12.22
N LEU A 129 1.04 -9.13 10.96
CA LEU A 129 0.15 -8.89 9.82
C LEU A 129 -0.53 -10.18 9.35
N ARG A 130 -0.44 -11.31 10.05
CA ARG A 130 -1.02 -12.60 9.62
C ARG A 130 -2.12 -13.08 10.54
#